data_AF-A0A933DS93-F1
#
_entry.id   AF-A0A933DS93-F1
#
_cell.length_a   1.000
_cell.length_b   1.000
_cell.length_c   1.000
_cell.angle_alpha   90.00
_cell.angle_beta   90.00
_cell.angle_gamma   90.00
#
_symmetry.space_group_name_H-M   'P 1'
#
loop_
_entity.id
_entity.type
_entity.pdbx_description
1 polymer ?
#
loop_
_entity_poly.entity_id
_entity_poly.type
_entity_poly.pdbx_seq_one_letter_code
_entity_poly.pdbx_strand_id
1 'polypeptide(L)'
;MQAAGYLFHLSFFWLPSADMAVQRVAQRVATGGHSIPEEVIRRRYERGLENFFNYYAAAADSWQFMDNTVPPPGHLVAGRDVGGSVRVRDNRLWSHLVSRYMKPRAEQGQAQKVPQPMWTAEDVMDAVNRAVTEALRRHKERGESIVIWRDGKVVTVPPEEIDV
;
A
#
# COMPACT_ATOMS: atom_id res chain seq x y z
N MET A 1 12.80 16.61 -8.92
CA MET A 1 12.79 15.18 -9.27
C MET A 1 12.31 14.96 -10.71
N GLN A 2 11.07 15.32 -11.07
CA GLN A 2 10.58 15.17 -12.45
C GLN A 2 11.40 15.97 -13.49
N ALA A 3 11.79 17.21 -13.18
CA ALA A 3 12.67 18.01 -14.06
C ALA A 3 14.07 17.40 -14.27
N ALA A 4 14.47 16.45 -13.43
CA ALA A 4 15.72 15.70 -13.55
C ALA A 4 15.50 14.29 -14.16
N GLY A 5 14.30 14.00 -14.68
CA GLY A 5 13.97 12.74 -15.35
C GLY A 5 13.50 11.59 -14.44
N TYR A 6 13.28 11.83 -13.15
CA TYR A 6 12.76 10.79 -12.25
C TYR A 6 11.25 10.59 -12.41
N LEU A 7 10.83 9.32 -12.41
CA LEU A 7 9.44 8.90 -12.32
C LEU A 7 9.03 8.74 -10.85
N PHE A 8 7.83 9.18 -10.50
CA PHE A 8 7.22 8.96 -9.20
C PHE A 8 6.21 7.80 -9.28
N HIS A 9 6.58 6.67 -8.69
CA HIS A 9 5.68 5.55 -8.47
C HIS A 9 5.11 5.60 -7.05
N LEU A 10 3.78 5.50 -6.90
CA LEU A 10 3.10 5.45 -5.61
C LEU A 10 2.54 4.06 -5.33
N SER A 11 3.05 3.39 -4.30
CA SER A 11 2.43 2.19 -3.72
C SER A 11 1.61 2.58 -2.50
N PHE A 12 0.28 2.46 -2.57
CA PHE A 12 -0.64 2.80 -1.49
C PHE A 12 -1.19 1.53 -0.83
N PHE A 13 -0.88 1.33 0.45
CA PHE A 13 -1.34 0.17 1.23
C PHE A 13 -2.55 0.54 2.08
N TRP A 14 -3.67 -0.12 1.81
CA TRP A 14 -4.94 0.10 2.50
C TRP A 14 -5.27 -1.04 3.48
N LEU A 15 -6.07 -0.71 4.49
CA LEU A 15 -6.63 -1.63 5.48
C LEU A 15 -8.14 -1.41 5.58
N PRO A 16 -8.94 -2.42 5.94
CA PRO A 16 -10.40 -2.35 5.95
C PRO A 16 -10.97 -1.37 6.98
N SER A 17 -10.21 -1.00 8.01
CA SER A 17 -10.65 -0.04 9.02
C SER A 17 -9.50 0.69 9.70
N ALA A 18 -9.82 1.85 10.28
CA ALA A 18 -8.93 2.56 11.17
C ALA A 18 -8.60 1.75 12.44
N ASP A 19 -9.54 0.93 12.93
CA ASP A 19 -9.31 0.05 14.10
C ASP A 19 -8.16 -0.91 13.85
N MET A 20 -8.08 -1.49 12.65
CA MET A 20 -6.98 -2.38 12.27
C MET A 20 -5.64 -1.62 12.24
N ALA A 21 -5.63 -0.36 11.79
CA ALA A 21 -4.43 0.47 11.84
C ALA A 21 -4.00 0.79 13.29
N VAL A 22 -4.95 1.06 14.18
CA VAL A 22 -4.71 1.29 15.62
C VAL A 22 -4.10 0.04 16.26
N GLN A 23 -4.68 -1.12 15.99
CA GLN A 23 -4.18 -2.40 16.51
C GLN A 23 -2.75 -2.66 16.04
N ARG A 24 -2.45 -2.45 14.75
CA ARG A 24 -1.08 -2.60 14.20
C ARG A 24 -0.07 -1.66 14.86
N VAL A 25 -0.44 -0.42 15.18
CA VAL A 25 0.44 0.50 15.91
C VAL A 25 0.66 0.02 17.35
N ALA A 26 -0.39 -0.38 18.06
CA ALA A 26 -0.29 -0.87 19.44
C ALA A 26 0.68 -2.07 19.55
N GLN A 27 0.65 -2.99 18.58
CA GLN A 27 1.56 -4.13 18.56
C GLN A 27 3.00 -3.73 18.27
N ARG A 28 3.22 -2.83 17.30
CA ARG A 28 4.56 -2.30 17.05
C ARG A 28 5.15 -1.66 18.32
N VAL A 29 4.33 -0.95 19.09
CA VAL A 29 4.74 -0.37 20.39
C VAL A 29 5.09 -1.47 21.39
N ALA A 30 4.29 -2.53 21.49
CA ALA A 30 4.58 -3.68 22.36
C ALA A 30 5.92 -4.37 22.02
N THR A 31 6.35 -4.32 20.76
CA THR A 31 7.65 -4.83 20.30
C THR A 31 8.76 -3.77 20.30
N GLY A 32 8.61 -2.67 21.05
CA GLY A 32 9.65 -1.65 21.23
C GLY A 32 9.65 -0.51 20.20
N GLY A 33 8.62 -0.39 19.35
CA GLY A 33 8.51 0.69 18.38
C GLY A 33 7.86 1.97 18.92
N HIS A 34 7.84 3.03 18.09
CA HIS A 34 7.29 4.34 18.47
C HIS A 34 5.77 4.33 18.62
N SER A 35 5.24 5.01 19.63
CA SER A 35 3.80 5.18 19.83
C SER A 35 3.23 6.36 19.04
N ILE A 36 2.00 6.24 18.57
CA ILE A 36 1.25 7.33 17.92
C ILE A 36 -0.12 7.40 18.60
N PRO A 37 -0.59 8.57 19.04
CA PRO A 37 -1.93 8.70 19.62
C PRO A 37 -3.02 8.16 18.69
N GLU A 38 -3.98 7.44 19.24
CA GLU A 38 -5.06 6.78 18.47
C GLU A 38 -5.84 7.77 17.58
N GLU A 39 -6.19 8.94 18.12
CA GLU A 39 -6.86 10.01 17.38
C GLU A 39 -6.08 10.40 16.12
N VAL A 40 -4.75 10.49 16.22
CA VAL A 40 -3.86 10.81 15.10
C VAL A 40 -3.87 9.69 14.06
N ILE A 41 -3.89 8.43 14.49
CA ILE A 41 -3.97 7.27 13.58
C ILE A 41 -5.28 7.32 12.79
N ARG A 42 -6.42 7.45 13.48
CA ARG A 42 -7.75 7.49 12.86
C ARG A 42 -7.89 8.66 11.89
N ARG A 43 -7.48 9.86 12.31
CA ARG A 43 -7.48 11.05 11.44
C ARG A 43 -6.61 10.87 10.20
N ARG A 44 -5.42 10.26 10.34
CA ARG A 44 -4.51 10.01 9.21
C ARG A 44 -5.04 8.93 8.27
N TYR A 45 -5.71 7.91 8.81
CA TYR A 45 -6.33 6.86 8.01
C TYR A 45 -7.36 7.45 7.02
N GLU A 46 -8.32 8.23 7.52
CA GLU A 46 -9.34 8.88 6.69
C GLU A 46 -8.71 9.87 5.69
N ARG A 47 -7.85 10.78 6.17
CA ARG A 47 -7.17 11.76 5.30
C ARG A 47 -6.29 11.11 4.25
N GLY A 48 -5.70 9.94 4.54
CA GLY A 48 -4.88 9.20 3.61
C GLY A 48 -5.68 8.71 2.40
N LEU A 49 -6.88 8.18 2.66
CA LEU A 49 -7.80 7.73 1.61
C LEU A 49 -8.35 8.91 0.80
N GLU A 50 -8.81 9.95 1.47
CA GLU A 50 -9.22 11.19 0.80
C GLU A 50 -8.10 11.73 -0.10
N ASN A 51 -6.87 11.81 0.41
CA ASN A 51 -5.77 12.35 -0.37
C ASN A 51 -5.35 11.44 -1.52
N PHE A 52 -5.44 10.12 -1.35
CA PHE A 52 -5.14 9.19 -2.44
C PHE A 52 -6.03 9.45 -3.65
N PHE A 53 -7.36 9.46 -3.45
CA PHE A 53 -8.33 9.62 -4.54
C PHE A 53 -8.33 11.02 -5.14
N ASN A 54 -8.02 12.06 -4.36
CA ASN A 54 -8.19 13.45 -4.80
C ASN A 54 -6.86 14.11 -5.22
N TYR A 55 -5.70 13.62 -4.77
CA TYR A 55 -4.40 14.27 -5.01
C TYR A 55 -3.30 13.28 -5.43
N TYR A 56 -3.05 12.24 -4.65
CA TYR A 56 -1.84 11.42 -4.83
C TYR A 56 -1.88 10.62 -6.13
N ALA A 57 -3.01 9.98 -6.44
CA ALA A 57 -3.17 9.21 -7.67
C ALA A 57 -3.05 10.10 -8.93
N ALA A 58 -3.39 11.38 -8.83
CA ALA A 58 -3.23 12.33 -9.95
C ALA A 58 -1.78 12.83 -10.09
N ALA A 59 -1.07 12.99 -8.97
CA ALA A 59 0.30 13.50 -8.96
C ALA A 59 1.37 12.45 -9.31
N ALA A 60 1.07 11.16 -9.14
CA ALA A 60 2.00 10.07 -9.45
C ALA A 60 2.08 9.78 -10.95
N ASP A 61 3.25 9.45 -11.47
CA ASP A 61 3.41 8.99 -12.85
C ASP A 61 2.78 7.59 -13.03
N SER A 62 2.93 6.74 -12.01
CA SER A 62 2.27 5.44 -11.89
C SER A 62 1.89 5.16 -10.44
N TRP A 63 0.90 4.30 -10.20
CA TRP A 63 0.50 3.92 -8.84
C TRP A 63 -0.14 2.54 -8.77
N GLN A 64 -0.11 1.96 -7.56
CA GLN A 64 -0.90 0.79 -7.20
C GLN A 64 -1.61 1.01 -5.86
N PHE A 65 -2.84 0.53 -5.78
CA PHE A 65 -3.63 0.46 -4.57
C PHE A 65 -3.73 -0.99 -4.14
N MET A 66 -3.17 -1.29 -2.97
CA MET A 66 -3.00 -2.64 -2.45
C MET A 66 -3.87 -2.84 -1.22
N ASP A 67 -4.66 -3.91 -1.20
CA ASP A 67 -5.27 -4.43 0.01
C ASP A 67 -4.19 -5.15 0.83
N ASN A 68 -3.91 -4.63 2.02
CA ASN A 68 -2.91 -5.14 2.94
C ASN A 68 -3.55 -5.78 4.18
N THR A 69 -4.77 -6.31 4.07
CA THR A 69 -5.51 -6.97 5.17
C THR A 69 -4.80 -8.23 5.65
N VAL A 70 -4.38 -9.07 4.71
CA VAL A 70 -3.71 -10.36 4.98
C VAL A 70 -2.18 -10.21 4.91
N PRO A 71 -1.41 -11.18 5.43
CA PRO A 71 0.05 -11.17 5.31
C PRO A 71 0.49 -11.04 3.85
N PRO A 72 1.70 -10.51 3.61
CA PRO A 72 2.23 -10.37 2.26
C PRO A 72 2.19 -11.68 1.46
N PRO A 73 1.99 -11.59 0.14
CA PRO A 73 1.82 -10.36 -0.63
C PRO A 73 0.41 -9.77 -0.47
N GLY A 74 0.33 -8.44 -0.36
CA GLY A 74 -0.96 -7.73 -0.42
C GLY A 74 -1.62 -7.94 -1.80
N HIS A 75 -2.94 -7.79 -1.86
CA HIS A 75 -3.70 -8.00 -3.10
C HIS A 75 -3.87 -6.69 -3.88
N LEU A 76 -3.53 -6.69 -5.18
CA LEU A 76 -3.72 -5.54 -6.04
C LEU A 76 -5.23 -5.28 -6.26
N VAL A 77 -5.70 -4.10 -5.88
CA VAL A 77 -7.10 -3.67 -6.08
C VAL A 77 -7.23 -2.90 -7.40
N ALA A 78 -6.34 -1.93 -7.62
CA ALA A 78 -6.29 -1.14 -8.83
C ALA A 78 -4.88 -0.56 -9.05
N GLY A 79 -4.56 -0.19 -10.28
CA GLY A 79 -3.29 0.45 -10.59
C GLY A 79 -3.31 1.24 -11.90
N ARG A 80 -2.30 2.07 -12.11
CA ARG A 80 -2.06 2.81 -13.35
C ARG A 80 -0.57 2.81 -13.65
N ASP A 81 -0.20 2.37 -14.85
CA ASP A 81 1.17 2.51 -15.36
C ASP A 81 1.43 3.92 -15.89
N VAL A 82 2.70 4.25 -16.14
CA VAL A 82 3.09 5.55 -16.71
C VAL A 82 2.39 5.74 -18.06
N GLY A 83 1.55 6.78 -18.16
CA GLY A 83 0.76 7.05 -19.36
C GLY A 83 -0.41 6.10 -19.63
N GLY A 84 -0.62 5.11 -18.76
CA GLY A 84 -1.67 4.11 -18.93
C GLY A 84 -3.03 4.55 -18.38
N SER A 85 -4.06 3.77 -18.73
CA SER A 85 -5.38 3.86 -18.10
C SER A 85 -5.39 3.14 -16.75
N VAL A 86 -6.34 3.50 -15.88
CA VAL A 86 -6.54 2.78 -14.61
C VAL A 86 -7.05 1.36 -14.90
N ARG A 87 -6.34 0.36 -14.36
CA ARG A 87 -6.72 -1.05 -14.37
C ARG A 87 -7.28 -1.41 -12.99
N VAL A 88 -8.49 -1.94 -12.95
CA VAL A 88 -9.17 -2.36 -11.69
C VAL A 88 -9.25 -3.88 -11.67
N ARG A 89 -8.76 -4.51 -10.58
CA ARG A 89 -8.83 -5.95 -10.37
C ARG A 89 -9.97 -6.35 -9.41
N ASP A 90 -10.17 -5.60 -8.33
CA ASP A 90 -11.34 -5.75 -7.46
C ASP A 90 -12.31 -4.60 -7.66
N ASN A 91 -13.28 -4.80 -8.56
CA ASN A 91 -14.25 -3.77 -8.92
C ASN A 91 -15.21 -3.43 -7.77
N ARG A 92 -15.51 -4.38 -6.88
CA ARG A 92 -16.47 -4.17 -5.80
C ARG A 92 -15.87 -3.27 -4.73
N LEU A 93 -14.67 -3.63 -4.24
CA LEU A 93 -13.95 -2.83 -3.27
C LEU A 93 -13.62 -1.45 -3.84
N TRP A 94 -13.11 -1.40 -5.08
CA TRP A 94 -12.76 -0.15 -5.73
C TRP A 94 -13.96 0.81 -5.86
N SER A 95 -15.11 0.32 -6.34
CA SER A 95 -16.32 1.13 -6.47
C SER A 95 -16.81 1.67 -5.12
N HIS A 96 -16.72 0.85 -4.06
CA HIS A 96 -17.07 1.27 -2.72
C HIS A 96 -16.17 2.41 -2.21
N LEU A 97 -14.85 2.27 -2.39
CA LEU A 97 -13.87 3.26 -1.95
C LEU A 97 -13.97 4.56 -2.76
N VAL A 98 -14.15 4.47 -4.08
CA VAL A 98 -14.36 5.64 -4.95
C VAL A 98 -15.60 6.40 -4.51
N SER A 99 -16.74 5.71 -4.32
CA SER A 99 -17.99 6.33 -3.89
C SER A 99 -17.86 7.07 -2.55
N ARG A 100 -17.04 6.54 -1.64
CA ARG A 100 -16.84 7.11 -0.32
C ARG A 100 -15.86 8.29 -0.27
N TYR A 101 -14.74 8.20 -1.00
CA TYR A 101 -13.60 9.11 -0.81
C TYR A 101 -13.28 10.03 -1.99
N MET A 102 -13.75 9.68 -3.20
CA MET A 102 -13.49 10.51 -4.38
C MET A 102 -14.52 11.65 -4.44
N LYS A 103 -14.04 12.89 -4.49
CA LYS A 103 -14.90 14.06 -4.66
C LYS A 103 -15.29 14.22 -6.14
N PRO A 104 -16.49 14.73 -6.45
CA PRO A 104 -16.86 15.09 -7.82
C PRO A 104 -15.84 16.07 -8.40
N ARG A 105 -15.33 15.77 -9.60
CA ARG A 105 -14.25 16.56 -10.21
C ARG A 105 -14.86 17.79 -10.91
N ALA A 106 -14.59 18.99 -10.41
CA ALA A 106 -14.78 20.22 -11.16
C ALA A 106 -13.53 20.45 -12.02
N GLU A 107 -13.64 20.11 -13.30
CA GLU A 107 -12.68 20.33 -14.40
C GLU A 107 -11.25 19.77 -14.23
N GLN A 108 -10.77 19.07 -15.26
CA GLN A 108 -9.46 18.42 -15.27
C GLN A 108 -8.44 19.35 -15.93
N GLY A 109 -7.40 19.73 -15.19
CA GLY A 109 -6.20 20.35 -15.77
C GLY A 109 -5.50 19.43 -16.77
N GLN A 110 -4.80 20.04 -17.71
CA GLN A 110 -4.18 19.41 -18.89
C GLN A 110 -3.29 18.20 -18.54
N ALA A 111 -3.37 17.16 -19.36
CA ALA A 111 -2.51 15.99 -19.30
C ALA A 111 -1.02 16.39 -19.36
N GLN A 112 -0.25 15.97 -18.36
CA GLN A 112 1.21 16.12 -18.35
C GLN A 112 1.85 15.31 -19.49
N LYS A 113 2.96 15.82 -20.05
CA LYS A 113 3.78 15.07 -21.01
C LYS A 113 4.25 13.76 -20.37
N VAL A 114 3.89 12.65 -21.01
CA VAL A 114 4.15 11.30 -20.54
C VAL A 114 5.57 10.86 -20.94
N PRO A 115 6.42 10.45 -19.99
CA PRO A 115 7.70 9.80 -20.29
C PRO A 115 7.48 8.39 -20.83
N GLN A 116 8.33 7.93 -21.76
CA GLN A 116 8.34 6.53 -22.20
C GLN A 116 8.82 5.62 -21.03
N PRO A 117 8.04 4.63 -20.59
CA PRO A 117 8.42 3.81 -19.44
C PRO A 117 9.50 2.77 -19.79
N MET A 118 10.49 2.62 -18.91
CA MET A 118 11.44 1.50 -18.91
C MET A 118 10.98 0.36 -17.98
N TRP A 119 10.14 0.67 -16.99
CA TRP A 119 9.60 -0.25 -15.98
C TRP A 119 8.09 0.06 -15.79
N THR A 120 7.29 -0.98 -15.60
CA THR A 120 5.87 -0.89 -15.25
C THR A 120 5.68 -0.84 -13.73
N ALA A 121 4.46 -0.51 -13.27
CA ALA A 121 4.11 -0.61 -11.86
C ALA A 121 4.21 -2.06 -11.35
N GLU A 122 3.92 -3.03 -12.22
CA GLU A 122 3.99 -4.47 -11.94
C GLU A 122 5.45 -4.90 -11.70
N ASP A 123 6.39 -4.44 -12.53
CA ASP A 123 7.82 -4.70 -12.36
C ASP A 123 8.36 -4.19 -11.01
N VAL A 124 7.89 -3.02 -10.56
CA VAL A 124 8.26 -2.44 -9.27
C VAL A 124 7.74 -3.30 -8.13
N MET A 125 6.48 -3.73 -8.16
CA MET A 125 5.94 -4.59 -7.11
C MET A 125 6.55 -5.98 -7.12
N ASP A 126 6.86 -6.54 -8.28
CA ASP A 126 7.57 -7.81 -8.36
C ASP A 126 8.95 -7.71 -7.72
N ALA A 127 9.65 -6.58 -7.88
CA ALA A 127 10.91 -6.33 -7.18
C ALA A 127 10.73 -6.25 -5.67
N VAL A 128 9.66 -5.59 -5.19
CA VAL A 128 9.32 -5.53 -3.76
C VAL A 128 8.98 -6.92 -3.22
N ASN A 129 8.15 -7.69 -3.91
CA ASN A 129 7.75 -9.04 -3.52
C ASN A 129 8.97 -9.96 -3.42
N ARG A 130 9.89 -9.92 -4.39
CA ARG A 130 11.16 -10.64 -4.33
C ARG A 130 11.97 -10.26 -3.08
N ALA A 131 12.05 -8.97 -2.77
CA ALA A 131 12.76 -8.51 -1.58
C ALA A 131 12.09 -8.96 -0.27
N VAL A 132 10.76 -9.00 -0.20
CA VAL A 132 10.00 -9.51 0.95
C VAL A 132 10.22 -11.01 1.13
N THR A 133 10.06 -11.81 0.06
CA THR A 133 10.32 -13.26 0.09
C THR A 133 11.74 -13.55 0.57
N GLU A 134 12.72 -12.82 0.04
CA GLU A 134 14.11 -12.95 0.46
C GLU A 134 14.32 -12.57 1.94
N ALA A 135 13.62 -11.55 2.43
CA ALA A 135 13.67 -11.18 3.84
C ALA A 135 13.06 -12.28 4.73
N LEU A 136 11.88 -12.83 4.37
CA LEU A 136 11.25 -13.93 5.10
C LEU A 136 12.17 -15.15 5.17
N ARG A 137 12.84 -15.48 4.06
CA ARG A 137 13.80 -16.60 3.99
C ARG A 137 14.97 -16.39 4.95
N ARG A 138 15.53 -15.18 4.99
CA ARG A 138 16.61 -14.82 5.92
C ARG A 138 16.20 -14.93 7.38
N HIS A 139 14.99 -14.48 7.72
CA HIS A 139 14.45 -14.62 9.08
C HIS A 139 14.37 -16.09 9.49
N LYS A 140 13.83 -16.95 8.62
CA LYS A 140 13.77 -18.40 8.84
C LYS A 140 15.15 -19.03 9.04
N GLU A 141 16.12 -18.70 8.19
CA GLU A 141 17.48 -19.23 8.25
C GLU A 141 18.26 -18.78 9.50
N ARG A 142 17.94 -17.60 10.05
CA ARG A 142 18.59 -17.06 11.24
C ARG A 142 17.92 -17.48 12.55
N GLY A 143 16.81 -18.19 12.49
CA GLY A 143 16.02 -18.49 13.69
C GLY A 143 15.36 -17.24 14.29
N GLU A 144 15.06 -16.24 13.47
CA GLU A 144 14.42 -14.99 13.87
C GLU A 144 12.92 -15.01 13.55
N SER A 145 12.07 -14.89 14.57
CA SER A 145 10.61 -14.83 14.37
C SER A 145 10.19 -13.61 13.55
N ILE A 146 9.04 -13.71 12.90
CA ILE A 146 8.37 -12.58 12.24
C ILE A 146 7.04 -12.27 12.92
N VAL A 147 6.52 -11.07 12.66
CA VAL A 147 5.23 -10.63 13.19
C VAL A 147 4.30 -10.38 12.01
N ILE A 148 3.17 -11.10 11.95
CA ILE A 148 2.17 -10.97 10.89
C ILE A 148 0.79 -10.67 11.47
N TRP A 149 -0.13 -10.27 10.60
CA TRP A 149 -1.55 -10.10 10.92
C TRP A 149 -2.36 -11.28 10.39
N ARG A 150 -3.09 -12.00 11.25
CA ARG A 150 -3.95 -13.15 10.87
C ARG A 150 -5.22 -13.14 11.72
N ASP A 151 -6.39 -13.27 11.08
CA ASP A 151 -7.71 -13.38 11.73
C ASP A 151 -8.03 -12.29 12.77
N GLY A 152 -7.72 -11.04 12.43
CA GLY A 152 -7.99 -9.89 13.29
C GLY A 152 -7.06 -9.78 14.51
N LYS A 153 -5.99 -10.57 14.57
CA LYS A 153 -5.00 -10.56 15.64
C LYS A 153 -3.59 -10.49 15.05
N VAL A 154 -2.64 -10.01 15.83
CA VAL A 154 -1.22 -10.24 15.50
C VAL A 154 -0.79 -11.57 16.03
N VAL A 155 -0.06 -12.27 15.17
CA VAL A 155 0.51 -13.56 15.44
C VAL A 155 2.01 -13.41 15.27
N THR A 156 2.76 -13.74 16.33
CA THR A 156 4.20 -13.96 16.20
C THR A 156 4.37 -15.34 15.59
N VAL A 157 5.00 -15.40 14.42
CA VAL A 157 5.28 -16.65 13.71
C VAL A 157 6.69 -17.06 14.06
N PRO A 158 6.89 -18.18 14.78
CA PRO A 158 8.23 -18.66 15.06
C PRO A 158 8.92 -19.10 13.76
N PRO A 159 10.26 -19.12 13.71
CA PRO A 159 11.02 -19.36 12.48
C PRO A 159 10.59 -20.61 11.71
N GLU A 160 10.28 -21.69 12.41
CA GLU A 160 9.82 -22.97 11.88
C GLU A 160 8.47 -22.90 11.16
N GLU A 161 7.62 -21.93 11.52
CA GLU A 161 6.29 -21.71 10.93
C GLU A 161 6.30 -20.63 9.83
N ILE A 162 7.44 -20.00 9.55
CA ILE A 162 7.55 -19.02 8.45
C ILE A 162 7.39 -19.76 7.11
N ASP A 163 6.34 -19.39 6.39
CA ASP A 163 6.08 -19.87 5.03
C ASP A 163 6.92 -19.07 4.02
N VAL A 164 7.72 -19.77 3.22
CA VAL A 164 8.67 -19.20 2.24
C VAL A 164 8.76 -20.04 0.99
#